data_AF-A0A368DGN9-F1
#
_entry.id   AF-A0A368DGN9-F1
#
_cell.length_a   1.000
_cell.length_b   1.000
_cell.length_c   1.000
_cell.angle_alpha   90.00
_cell.angle_beta   90.00
_cell.angle_gamma   90.00
#
_symmetry.space_group_name_H-M   'P 1'
#
loop_
_entity.id
_entity.type
_entity.pdbx_description
1 polymer ?
#
loop_
_entity_poly.entity_id
_entity_poly.type
_entity_poly.pdbx_seq_one_letter_code
_entity_poly.pdbx_strand_id
1 'polypeptide(L)'
;MKNNVISLLTTLFAVISVSLLGSQSLHAQEDPTFSVAGTIDTYYRSAKFAPGTSFANDPGFSIGMANVVLSYEGEKHGFVADFVYGPRGADAVFGSTEDSSQIINQLYAYYNFSDSFT
;
A
#
# COMPACT_ATOMS: atom_id res chain seq x y z
N MET A 1 16.16 0.71 -32.01
CA MET A 1 15.72 1.25 -30.69
C MET A 1 14.64 0.37 -30.05
N LYS A 2 13.52 0.09 -30.74
CA LYS A 2 12.40 -0.71 -30.21
C LYS A 2 12.80 -2.11 -29.67
N ASN A 3 13.65 -2.84 -30.39
CA ASN A 3 14.11 -4.18 -30.00
C ASN A 3 15.03 -4.18 -28.77
N ASN A 4 15.84 -3.13 -28.60
CA ASN A 4 16.75 -3.00 -27.46
C ASN A 4 15.99 -2.66 -26.18
N VAL A 5 14.90 -1.88 -26.30
CA VAL A 5 14.01 -1.55 -25.18
C VAL A 5 13.21 -2.77 -24.73
N ILE A 6 12.71 -3.58 -25.67
CA ILE A 6 12.01 -4.84 -25.35
C ILE A 6 12.95 -5.82 -24.65
N SER A 7 14.17 -5.99 -25.17
CA SER A 7 15.20 -6.85 -24.55
C SER A 7 15.57 -6.40 -23.14
N LEU A 8 15.72 -5.09 -22.91
CA LEU A 8 15.98 -4.54 -21.58
C LEU A 8 14.83 -4.83 -20.61
N LEU A 9 13.57 -4.65 -21.05
CA LEU A 9 12.38 -4.88 -20.23
C LEU A 9 12.21 -6.36 -19.87
N THR A 10 12.47 -7.28 -20.82
CA THR A 10 12.43 -8.72 -20.55
C THR A 10 13.53 -9.15 -19.58
N THR A 11 14.70 -8.54 -19.67
CA THR A 11 15.82 -8.85 -18.77
C THR A 11 15.52 -8.34 -17.36
N LEU A 12 14.95 -7.15 -17.23
CA LEU A 12 14.55 -6.57 -15.94
C LEU A 12 13.46 -7.42 -15.27
N PHE A 13 12.45 -7.85 -16.03
CA PHE A 13 11.40 -8.74 -15.53
C PHE A 13 11.96 -10.10 -15.06
N ALA A 14 12.92 -10.66 -15.79
CA ALA A 14 13.58 -11.91 -15.41
C ALA A 14 14.39 -11.77 -14.11
N VAL A 15 15.11 -10.65 -13.92
CA VAL A 15 15.87 -10.37 -12.69
C VAL A 15 14.94 -10.26 -11.48
N ILE A 16 13.82 -9.53 -11.61
CA ILE A 16 12.83 -9.38 -10.54
C ILE A 16 12.21 -10.74 -10.14
N SER A 17 11.92 -11.58 -11.14
CA SER A 17 11.32 -12.90 -10.91
C SER A 17 12.27 -13.84 -10.16
N VAL A 18 13.57 -13.81 -10.47
CA VAL A 18 14.59 -14.63 -9.79
C VAL A 18 14.82 -14.16 -8.34
N SER A 19 14.79 -12.85 -8.08
CA SER A 19 14.87 -12.34 -6.70
C SER A 19 13.68 -12.75 -5.83
N LEU A 20 12.48 -12.87 -6.42
CA LEU A 20 11.28 -13.27 -5.69
C LEU A 20 11.35 -14.75 -5.25
N LEU A 21 11.86 -15.63 -6.12
CA LEU A 21 12.02 -17.06 -5.84
C LEU A 21 13.11 -17.36 -4.79
N GLY A 22 14.14 -16.51 -4.69
CA GLY A 22 15.20 -16.65 -3.69
C GLY A 22 14.82 -16.19 -2.28
N SER A 23 13.65 -15.57 -2.10
CA SER A 23 13.23 -14.94 -0.84
C SER A 23 12.30 -15.80 0.02
N GLN A 24 11.95 -17.00 -0.44
CA GLN A 24 11.03 -17.89 0.27
C GLN A 24 11.81 -18.82 1.21
N SER A 25 12.09 -18.30 2.41
CA SER A 25 12.54 -19.09 3.55
C SER A 25 11.38 -19.95 4.07
N LEU A 26 11.49 -21.27 3.96
CA LEU A 26 10.61 -22.23 4.61
C LEU A 26 10.97 -22.33 6.10
N HIS A 27 10.52 -21.37 6.90
CA HIS A 27 10.45 -21.51 8.35
C HIS A 27 8.98 -21.50 8.75
N ALA A 28 8.56 -22.47 9.57
CA ALA A 28 7.35 -22.35 10.37
C ALA A 28 7.61 -21.24 11.41
N GLN A 29 7.51 -20.01 10.94
CA GLN A 29 7.80 -18.80 11.70
C GLN A 29 6.48 -18.37 12.33
N GLU A 30 6.47 -18.23 13.66
CA GLU A 30 5.42 -17.49 14.35
C GLU A 30 5.21 -16.16 13.63
N ASP A 31 3.95 -15.76 13.45
CA ASP A 31 3.63 -14.53 12.73
C ASP A 31 4.45 -13.38 13.35
N PRO A 32 5.14 -12.59 12.51
CA PRO A 32 6.02 -11.55 13.02
C PRO A 32 5.21 -10.55 13.84
N THR A 33 5.62 -10.36 15.10
CA THR A 33 4.94 -9.44 16.03
C THR A 33 4.97 -7.99 15.55
N PHE A 34 5.90 -7.63 14.67
CA PHE A 34 5.91 -6.35 13.96
C PHE A 34 5.92 -6.58 12.46
N SER A 35 5.06 -5.86 11.74
CA SER A 35 4.96 -5.92 10.28
C SER A 35 4.93 -4.53 9.67
N VAL A 36 5.58 -4.43 8.51
CA VAL A 36 5.52 -3.27 7.62
C VAL A 36 4.93 -3.74 6.31
N ALA A 37 3.72 -3.28 6.03
CA ALA A 37 3.01 -3.52 4.79
C ALA A 37 2.74 -2.20 4.07
N GLY A 38 2.33 -2.27 2.83
CA GLY A 38 2.01 -1.09 2.05
C GLY A 38 1.62 -1.45 0.64
N THR A 39 0.91 -0.55 -0.01
CA THR A 39 0.48 -0.70 -1.39
C THR A 39 0.76 0.58 -2.16
N ILE A 40 1.01 0.42 -3.45
CA ILE A 40 1.10 1.53 -4.39
C ILE A 40 0.22 1.22 -5.59
N ASP A 41 -0.60 2.18 -5.99
CA ASP A 41 -1.39 2.10 -7.20
C ASP A 41 -1.16 3.32 -8.09
N THR A 42 -1.03 3.03 -9.39
CA THR A 42 -0.75 4.01 -10.42
C THR A 42 -1.73 3.80 -11.58
N TYR A 43 -2.07 4.89 -12.26
CA TYR A 43 -2.99 4.89 -13.38
C TYR A 43 -2.31 5.50 -14.58
N TYR A 44 -2.61 4.94 -15.74
CA TYR A 44 -2.34 5.57 -17.01
C TYR A 44 -3.65 5.69 -17.78
N ARG A 45 -4.02 6.91 -18.16
CA ARG A 45 -5.20 7.19 -18.98
C ARG A 45 -4.80 7.92 -20.25
N SER A 46 -5.12 7.34 -21.40
CA SER A 46 -4.93 7.99 -22.72
C SER A 46 -6.17 8.73 -23.22
N ALA A 47 -7.35 8.43 -22.67
CA ALA A 47 -8.61 9.04 -23.09
C ALA A 47 -8.74 10.47 -22.55
N LYS A 48 -9.20 11.40 -23.40
CA LYS A 48 -9.38 12.83 -23.07
C LYS A 48 -10.44 13.08 -21.99
N PHE A 49 -11.50 12.27 -21.96
CA PHE A 49 -12.60 12.39 -21.00
C PHE A 49 -12.49 11.33 -19.90
N ALA A 50 -12.68 11.76 -18.64
CA ALA A 50 -12.70 10.85 -17.49
C ALA A 50 -14.14 10.40 -17.22
N PRO A 51 -14.41 9.12 -16.94
CA PRO A 51 -15.55 8.76 -16.11
C PRO A 51 -15.38 9.45 -14.75
N GLY A 52 -16.49 9.80 -14.07
CA GLY A 52 -16.43 10.41 -12.73
C GLY A 52 -15.96 9.42 -11.67
N THR A 53 -14.69 9.02 -11.72
CA THR A 53 -14.01 8.29 -10.65
C THR A 53 -13.02 9.24 -9.99
N SER A 54 -12.93 9.17 -8.67
CA SER A 54 -12.40 10.25 -7.83
C SER A 54 -10.87 10.46 -7.90
N PHE A 55 -10.18 9.75 -8.81
CA PHE A 55 -8.74 9.53 -8.68
C PHE A 55 -7.91 9.83 -9.95
N ALA A 56 -8.54 9.79 -11.14
CA ALA A 56 -7.87 9.90 -12.43
C ALA A 56 -8.36 11.14 -13.21
N ASN A 57 -8.34 12.29 -12.54
CA ASN A 57 -8.93 13.55 -13.01
C ASN A 57 -8.35 14.02 -14.36
N ASP A 58 -7.07 13.74 -14.64
CA ASP A 58 -6.37 14.17 -15.87
C ASP A 58 -5.87 13.00 -16.75
N PRO A 59 -5.81 13.16 -18.09
CA PRO A 59 -5.17 12.19 -18.97
C PRO A 59 -3.65 12.21 -18.73
N GLY A 60 -3.04 11.03 -18.75
CA GLY A 60 -1.62 10.84 -18.48
C GLY A 60 -1.35 9.78 -17.43
N PHE A 61 -0.14 9.79 -16.89
CA PHE A 61 0.27 8.97 -15.76
C PHE A 61 -0.03 9.69 -14.44
N SER A 62 -0.59 8.99 -13.47
CA SER A 62 -0.83 9.50 -12.12
C SER A 62 -0.60 8.40 -11.09
N ILE A 63 -0.14 8.78 -9.90
CA ILE A 63 -0.19 7.93 -8.71
C ILE A 63 -1.56 8.16 -8.09
N GLY A 64 -2.37 7.12 -7.90
CA GLY A 64 -3.61 7.30 -7.16
C GLY A 64 -3.39 7.18 -5.67
N MET A 65 -2.64 6.17 -5.23
CA MET A 65 -2.38 5.94 -3.82
C MET A 65 -1.00 5.34 -3.59
N ALA A 66 -0.36 5.75 -2.51
CA ALA A 66 0.72 5.00 -1.88
C ALA A 66 0.43 4.97 -0.37
N ASN A 67 0.57 3.82 0.27
CA ASN A 67 0.40 3.72 1.72
C ASN A 67 1.45 2.84 2.39
N VAL A 68 1.66 3.10 3.68
CA VAL A 68 2.53 2.32 4.56
C VAL A 68 1.74 2.03 5.84
N VAL A 69 1.59 0.73 6.12
CA VAL A 69 0.95 0.18 7.30
C VAL A 69 2.04 -0.37 8.22
N LEU A 70 2.16 0.22 9.41
CA LEU A 70 2.94 -0.32 10.51
C LEU A 70 1.98 -1.01 11.47
N SER A 71 2.20 -2.29 11.75
CA SER A 71 1.39 -3.03 12.70
C SER A 71 2.26 -3.75 13.72
N TYR A 72 1.81 -3.75 14.97
CA TYR A 72 2.37 -4.57 16.02
C TYR A 72 1.27 -5.39 16.66
N GLU A 73 1.48 -6.70 16.76
CA GLU A 73 0.60 -7.67 17.41
C GLU A 73 1.40 -8.41 18.48
N GLY A 74 1.11 -8.11 19.74
CA GLY A 74 1.58 -8.86 20.91
C GLY A 74 0.44 -9.61 21.56
N GLU A 75 0.74 -10.50 22.51
CA GLU A 75 -0.26 -11.41 23.11
C GLU A 75 -1.50 -10.72 23.69
N LYS A 76 -1.36 -9.51 24.23
CA LYS A 76 -2.45 -8.74 24.87
C LYS A 76 -2.61 -7.34 24.33
N HIS A 77 -1.78 -6.89 23.41
CA HIS A 77 -1.84 -5.51 22.95
C HIS A 77 -1.22 -5.38 21.59
N GLY A 78 -1.67 -4.37 20.86
CA GLY A 78 -1.16 -4.08 19.55
C GLY A 78 -1.53 -2.70 19.09
N PHE A 79 -1.01 -2.34 17.93
CA PHE A 79 -1.38 -1.11 17.25
C PHE A 79 -1.34 -1.29 15.75
N VAL A 80 -2.08 -0.44 15.05
CA VAL A 80 -1.95 -0.25 13.61
C VAL A 80 -1.86 1.24 13.30
N ALA A 81 -0.90 1.61 12.47
CA ALA A 81 -0.71 2.94 11.92
C ALA A 81 -0.59 2.84 10.40
N ASP A 82 -1.62 3.28 9.67
CA ASP A 82 -1.67 3.30 8.21
C ASP A 82 -1.65 4.74 7.72
N PHE A 83 -0.56 5.07 7.02
CA PHE A 83 -0.35 6.36 6.39
C PHE A 83 -0.56 6.24 4.90
N VAL A 84 -1.43 7.08 4.35
CA VAL A 84 -1.84 7.07 2.95
C VAL A 84 -1.52 8.40 2.28
N TYR A 85 -1.17 8.35 1.01
CA TYR A 85 -0.88 9.51 0.17
C TYR A 85 -1.48 9.34 -1.22
N GLY A 86 -1.85 10.46 -1.86
CA GLY A 86 -2.36 10.51 -3.22
C GLY A 86 -3.86 10.81 -3.30
N PRO A 87 -4.40 11.10 -4.50
CA PRO A 87 -5.82 11.43 -4.67
C PRO A 87 -6.78 10.40 -4.09
N ARG A 88 -6.47 9.08 -4.20
CA ARG A 88 -7.30 8.05 -3.53
C ARG A 88 -7.10 7.99 -2.04
N GLY A 89 -5.89 8.29 -1.59
CA GLY A 89 -5.61 8.41 -0.16
C GLY A 89 -6.42 9.52 0.48
N ALA A 90 -6.45 10.70 -0.17
CA ALA A 90 -7.23 11.84 0.28
C ALA A 90 -8.73 11.52 0.40
N ASP A 91 -9.29 10.77 -0.54
CA ASP A 91 -10.69 10.35 -0.44
C ASP A 91 -10.91 9.21 0.57
N ALA A 92 -9.93 8.32 0.77
CA ALA A 92 -9.99 7.26 1.77
C ALA A 92 -10.05 7.82 3.21
N VAL A 93 -9.43 8.99 3.44
CA VAL A 93 -9.54 9.73 4.70
C VAL A 93 -10.74 10.70 4.74
N PHE A 94 -11.71 10.52 3.83
CA PHE A 94 -12.91 11.34 3.69
C PHE A 94 -12.62 12.83 3.44
N GLY A 95 -11.46 13.16 2.88
CA GLY A 95 -11.04 14.52 2.60
C GLY A 95 -10.98 15.39 3.85
N SER A 96 -10.48 14.86 4.97
CA SER A 96 -10.43 15.52 6.28
C SER A 96 -10.21 17.04 6.17
N THR A 97 -11.30 17.79 6.31
CA THR A 97 -11.34 19.24 6.24
C THR A 97 -11.26 19.80 7.64
N GLU A 98 -10.25 20.66 7.85
CA GLU A 98 -9.91 21.34 9.10
C GLU A 98 -9.36 20.38 10.20
N ASP A 99 -8.18 20.72 10.71
CA ASP A 99 -7.47 20.11 11.86
C ASP A 99 -7.10 18.60 11.82
N SER A 100 -7.49 17.84 10.80
CA SER A 100 -7.11 16.43 10.63
C SER A 100 -6.06 16.22 9.54
N SER A 101 -5.11 15.33 9.79
CA SER A 101 -4.02 15.00 8.86
C SER A 101 -4.57 14.13 7.73
N GLN A 102 -4.63 14.65 6.50
CA GLN A 102 -5.14 13.99 5.28
C GLN A 102 -4.31 12.76 4.82
N ILE A 103 -3.49 12.24 5.71
CA ILE A 103 -2.56 11.13 5.51
C ILE A 103 -2.88 9.95 6.44
N ILE A 104 -3.73 10.10 7.46
CA ILE A 104 -4.01 9.00 8.40
C ILE A 104 -5.26 8.25 7.95
N ASN A 105 -5.08 7.03 7.42
CA ASN A 105 -6.18 6.14 7.05
C ASN A 105 -6.74 5.38 8.26
N GLN A 106 -5.86 4.81 9.08
CA GLN A 106 -6.21 4.18 10.35
C GLN A 106 -5.07 4.35 11.36
N LEU A 107 -5.41 4.71 12.60
CA LEU A 107 -4.45 4.81 13.69
C LEU A 107 -5.13 4.43 15.00
N TYR A 108 -4.81 3.26 15.53
CA TYR A 108 -5.36 2.78 16.80
C TYR A 108 -4.37 1.89 17.53
N ALA A 109 -4.56 1.78 18.84
CA ALA A 109 -3.91 0.82 19.71
C ALA A 109 -4.97 0.16 20.60
N TYR A 110 -4.71 -1.06 21.04
CA TYR A 110 -5.63 -1.82 21.89
C TYR A 110 -4.88 -2.60 22.97
N TYR A 111 -5.61 -2.96 24.02
CA TYR A 111 -5.16 -3.82 25.10
C TYR A 111 -6.29 -4.76 25.53
N ASN A 112 -6.02 -6.06 25.52
CA ASN A 112 -6.90 -7.15 25.91
C ASN A 112 -6.70 -7.46 27.40
N PHE A 113 -7.63 -7.00 28.23
CA PHE A 113 -7.57 -7.16 29.69
C PHE A 113 -7.85 -8.60 30.17
N SER A 114 -8.55 -9.40 29.37
CA SER A 114 -8.84 -10.81 29.69
C SER A 114 -9.11 -11.62 28.44
N ASP A 115 -8.78 -12.90 28.46
CA ASP A 115 -9.06 -13.86 27.37
C ASP A 115 -10.58 -14.16 27.21
N SER A 116 -11.41 -13.66 28.14
CA SER A 116 -12.84 -13.93 28.24
C SER A 116 -13.74 -13.11 27.31
N PHE A 117 -13.20 -12.14 26.58
CA PHE A 117 -13.95 -11.36 25.59
C PHE A 117 -13.51 -11.78 24.19
N THR A 118 -13.97 -12.97 23.78
CA THR A 118 -14.06 -13.39 22.37
C THR A 118 -15.54 -13.40 21.99
#